data_AF-A0A2N5XDV2-F1
#
_entry.id   AF-A0A2N5XDV2-F1
#
_cell.length_a   1.000
_cell.length_b   1.000
_cell.length_c   1.000
_cell.angle_alpha   90.00
_cell.angle_beta   90.00
_cell.angle_gamma   90.00
#
_symmetry.space_group_name_H-M   'P 1'
#
loop_
_entity.id
_entity.type
_entity.pdbx_description
1 polymer ?
#
loop_
_entity_poly.entity_id
_entity_poly.type
_entity_poly.pdbx_seq_one_letter_code
_entity_poly.pdbx_strand_id
1 'polypeptide(L)'
;QQRAGRRPTAHRGRLLLDLGRPEVRRHLWERLDALLRDAPVDHVRWDLGRCSTDPGRPGDPWPERLDAEHVEGLYELLDRLREAHPGVTFESCSGGGGRTDLGILARADRVQVSESTDPLDRLAIQHGLSQLHPARVMTSLAADSTDTTLNRRPSNLRFRFVSAMAGVLGVGGDLTSWSGQELAEARDLVALYKRIRHLVQHGELHRLRAPADGTGAGCAGADGPGGDGFSAVQ
;
A
#
# COMPACT_ATOMS: atom_id res chain seq x y z
N GLN A 1 12.09 10.20 19.76
CA GLN A 1 13.34 10.93 19.44
C GLN A 1 13.13 12.39 19.82
N GLN A 2 14.05 12.99 20.59
CA GLN A 2 14.01 14.41 20.98
C GLN A 2 15.43 14.93 21.15
N ARG A 3 15.73 16.06 20.49
CA ARG A 3 16.93 16.85 20.78
C ARG A 3 16.77 17.64 22.08
N ALA A 4 17.80 17.63 22.92
CA ALA A 4 17.80 18.36 24.17
C ALA A 4 17.56 19.87 23.92
N GLY A 5 16.74 20.51 24.77
CA GLY A 5 16.42 21.93 24.68
C GLY A 5 15.47 22.32 23.54
N ARG A 6 14.94 21.37 22.76
CA ARG A 6 14.02 21.63 21.65
C ARG A 6 12.67 20.95 21.87
N ARG A 7 11.59 21.68 21.55
CA ARG A 7 10.24 21.12 21.50
C ARG A 7 10.11 20.26 20.23
N PRO A 8 9.67 18.99 20.32
CA PRO A 8 9.50 18.14 19.13
C PRO A 8 8.49 18.73 18.14
N THR A 9 8.79 18.65 16.83
CA THR A 9 7.83 19.02 15.80
C THR A 9 6.79 17.92 15.63
N ALA A 10 5.54 18.26 15.91
CA ALA A 10 4.41 17.37 15.69
C ALA A 10 3.92 17.46 14.23
N HIS A 11 3.54 16.32 13.66
CA HIS A 11 2.88 16.25 12.35
C HIS A 11 1.52 15.58 12.52
N ARG A 12 0.44 16.25 12.10
CA ARG A 12 -0.95 15.80 12.35
C ARG A 12 -1.21 15.44 13.82
N GLY A 13 -0.67 16.24 14.76
CA GLY A 13 -0.80 16.00 16.21
C GLY A 13 0.02 14.81 16.75
N ARG A 14 0.89 14.19 15.95
CA ARG A 14 1.62 12.97 16.30
C ARG A 14 3.14 13.15 16.31
N LEU A 15 3.81 12.39 17.16
CA LEU A 15 5.27 12.25 17.25
C LEU A 15 5.73 10.89 16.73
N LEU A 16 7.01 10.76 16.40
CA LEU A 16 7.62 9.49 15.97
C LEU A 16 8.22 8.74 17.16
N LEU A 17 7.83 7.47 17.32
CA LEU A 17 8.46 6.57 18.29
C LEU A 17 9.91 6.28 17.89
N ASP A 18 10.77 6.13 18.89
CA ASP A 18 12.17 5.77 18.66
C ASP A 18 12.34 4.25 18.59
N LEU A 19 12.15 3.68 17.40
CA LEU A 19 12.29 2.25 17.19
C LEU A 19 13.74 1.75 17.32
N GLY A 20 14.74 2.64 17.40
CA GLY A 20 16.10 2.23 17.73
C GLY A 20 16.27 1.79 19.18
N ARG A 21 15.34 2.14 20.08
CA ARG A 21 15.36 1.75 21.50
C ARG A 21 14.73 0.36 21.72
N PRO A 22 15.47 -0.63 22.25
CA PRO A 22 14.96 -1.99 22.45
C PRO A 22 13.69 -2.05 23.32
N GLU A 23 13.58 -1.19 24.34
CA GLU A 23 12.42 -1.15 25.21
C GLU A 23 11.15 -0.67 24.50
N VAL A 24 11.28 0.21 23.51
CA VAL A 24 10.16 0.67 22.68
C VAL A 24 9.71 -0.46 21.77
N ARG A 25 10.66 -1.15 21.12
CA ARG A 25 10.35 -2.31 20.27
C ARG A 25 9.72 -3.44 21.05
N ARG A 26 10.24 -3.77 22.23
CA ARG A 26 9.66 -4.79 23.12
C ARG A 26 8.22 -4.44 23.50
N HIS A 27 7.96 -3.19 23.87
CA HIS A 27 6.61 -2.77 24.19
C HIS A 27 5.65 -2.91 22.99
N LEU A 28 6.06 -2.46 21.81
CA LEU A 28 5.25 -2.59 20.60
C LEU A 28 5.01 -4.05 20.22
N TRP A 29 6.06 -4.87 20.30
CA TRP A 29 5.99 -6.31 20.10
C TRP A 29 4.93 -6.93 21.00
N GLU A 30 5.02 -6.74 22.32
CA GLU A 30 4.09 -7.35 23.28
C GLU A 30 2.64 -6.97 23.01
N ARG A 31 2.38 -5.71 22.60
CA ARG A 31 1.02 -5.23 22.30
C ARG A 31 0.49 -5.78 20.99
N LEU A 32 1.31 -5.80 19.95
CA LEU A 32 0.92 -6.26 18.62
C LEU A 32 0.77 -7.78 18.58
N ASP A 33 1.69 -8.53 19.20
CA ASP A 33 1.60 -9.97 19.35
C ASP A 33 0.33 -10.37 20.12
N ALA A 34 0.05 -9.73 21.26
CA ALA A 34 -1.18 -10.00 22.00
C ALA A 34 -2.43 -9.73 21.14
N LEU A 35 -2.48 -8.60 20.42
CA LEU A 35 -3.59 -8.27 19.53
C LEU A 35 -3.79 -9.34 18.43
N LEU A 36 -2.70 -9.78 17.80
CA LEU A 36 -2.75 -10.76 16.71
C LEU A 36 -2.98 -12.19 17.19
N ARG A 37 -2.67 -12.52 18.45
CA ARG A 37 -3.05 -13.80 19.07
C ARG A 37 -4.51 -13.85 19.51
N ASP A 38 -5.00 -12.73 20.05
CA ASP A 38 -6.29 -12.70 20.75
C ASP A 38 -7.47 -12.38 19.81
N ALA A 39 -7.20 -11.94 18.58
CA ALA A 39 -8.21 -11.64 17.57
C ALA A 39 -7.94 -12.39 16.24
N PRO A 40 -8.99 -12.77 15.49
CA PRO A 40 -8.86 -13.43 14.18
C PRO A 40 -8.50 -12.39 13.10
N VAL A 41 -7.30 -11.82 13.19
CA VAL A 41 -6.78 -10.83 12.25
C VAL A 41 -5.93 -11.55 11.21
N ASP A 42 -6.36 -11.56 9.95
CA ASP A 42 -5.60 -12.18 8.84
C ASP A 42 -4.86 -11.15 7.98
N HIS A 43 -5.05 -9.86 8.26
CA HIS A 43 -4.50 -8.76 7.49
C HIS A 43 -4.18 -7.53 8.34
N VAL A 44 -2.96 -7.01 8.20
CA VAL A 44 -2.49 -5.79 8.85
C VAL A 44 -2.04 -4.79 7.80
N ARG A 45 -2.66 -3.60 7.82
CA ARG A 45 -2.15 -2.43 7.10
C ARG A 45 -1.28 -1.59 8.02
N TRP A 46 0.03 -1.56 7.76
CA TRP A 46 1.02 -0.85 8.55
C TRP A 46 1.32 0.53 7.97
N ASP A 47 0.66 1.57 8.50
CA ASP A 47 0.83 2.96 8.03
C ASP A 47 1.91 3.73 8.82
N LEU A 48 2.75 4.48 8.10
CA LEU A 48 3.62 5.51 8.63
C LEU A 48 3.18 6.90 8.13
N GLY A 49 2.34 7.57 8.91
CA GLY A 49 1.78 8.87 8.53
C GLY A 49 2.67 10.10 8.75
N ARG A 50 4.00 9.97 8.90
CA ARG A 50 4.94 11.11 9.02
C ARG A 50 6.41 10.72 8.76
N CYS A 51 7.22 11.71 8.38
CA CYS A 51 8.68 11.61 8.33
C CYS A 51 9.36 11.94 9.67
N SER A 52 10.62 11.53 9.83
CA SER A 52 11.51 12.01 10.89
C SER A 52 11.77 13.52 10.70
N THR A 53 11.74 14.28 11.79
CA THR A 53 11.97 15.75 11.76
C THR A 53 12.99 16.22 12.80
N ASP A 54 13.04 15.56 13.96
CA ASP A 54 13.89 15.95 15.08
C ASP A 54 14.62 14.73 15.66
N PRO A 55 15.42 14.00 14.86
CA PRO A 55 16.20 12.87 15.37
C PRO A 55 17.15 13.36 16.47
N GLY A 56 17.08 12.71 17.63
CA GLY A 56 17.87 13.02 18.81
C GLY A 56 17.53 12.11 19.98
N ARG A 57 18.51 11.90 20.86
CA ARG A 57 18.35 11.33 22.20
C ARG A 57 19.12 12.21 23.19
N PRO A 58 18.63 12.41 24.43
CA PRO A 58 19.38 13.15 25.44
C PRO A 58 20.80 12.58 25.62
N GLY A 59 21.81 13.43 25.48
CA GLY A 59 23.22 13.04 25.62
C GLY A 59 23.84 12.30 24.43
N ASP A 60 23.12 12.07 23.33
CA ASP A 60 23.68 11.42 22.15
C ASP A 60 24.39 12.44 21.24
N PRO A 61 25.70 12.29 20.97
CA PRO A 61 26.46 13.21 20.15
C PRO A 61 26.22 13.02 18.63
N TRP A 62 25.62 11.89 18.21
CA TRP A 62 25.51 11.51 16.81
C TRP A 62 24.07 11.26 16.39
N PRO A 63 23.26 12.31 16.19
CA PRO A 63 21.82 12.16 15.89
C PRO A 63 21.53 11.54 14.51
N GLU A 64 22.49 11.54 13.58
CA GLU A 64 22.28 11.08 12.19
C GLU A 64 22.10 9.55 12.08
N ARG A 65 22.71 8.77 12.98
CA ARG A 65 22.55 7.30 13.01
C ARG A 65 21.16 6.88 13.49
N LEU A 66 20.44 7.77 14.17
CA LEU A 66 19.17 7.42 14.84
C LEU A 66 18.06 7.09 13.84
N ASP A 67 18.09 7.66 12.64
CA ASP A 67 17.17 7.28 11.57
C ASP A 67 17.49 5.89 11.03
N ALA A 68 18.77 5.53 10.90
CA ALA A 68 19.19 4.17 10.52
C ALA A 68 18.80 3.15 11.59
N GLU A 69 19.09 3.42 12.86
CA GLU A 69 18.67 2.57 13.99
C GLU A 69 17.13 2.43 14.06
N HIS A 70 16.39 3.48 13.71
CA HIS A 70 14.93 3.40 13.63
C HIS A 70 14.48 2.45 12.53
N VAL A 71 15.09 2.50 11.34
CA VAL A 71 14.78 1.61 10.23
C VAL A 71 15.15 0.16 10.56
N GLU A 72 16.33 -0.07 11.14
CA GLU A 72 16.74 -1.41 11.60
C GLU A 72 15.76 -1.96 12.65
N GLY A 73 15.34 -1.11 13.59
CA GLY A 73 14.36 -1.47 14.59
C GLY A 73 12.96 -1.76 14.03
N LEU A 74 12.55 -1.03 12.98
CA LEU A 74 11.32 -1.33 12.23
C LEU A 74 11.43 -2.70 11.55
N TYR A 75 12.56 -2.99 10.91
CA TYR A 75 12.81 -4.25 10.24
C TYR A 75 12.77 -5.43 11.21
N GLU A 76 13.47 -5.33 12.35
CA GLU A 76 13.43 -6.35 13.40
C GLU A 76 12.00 -6.61 13.88
N LEU A 77 11.22 -5.56 14.10
CA LEU A 77 9.83 -5.69 14.58
C LEU A 77 8.92 -6.35 13.54
N LEU A 78 9.03 -5.97 12.26
CA LEU A 78 8.25 -6.57 11.18
C LEU A 78 8.64 -8.04 10.95
N ASP A 79 9.94 -8.35 10.95
CA ASP A 79 10.45 -9.71 10.78
C ASP A 79 9.91 -10.62 11.89
N ARG A 80 9.98 -10.16 13.14
CA ARG A 80 9.49 -10.91 14.30
C ARG A 80 7.97 -11.13 14.26
N LEU A 81 7.20 -10.13 13.81
CA LEU A 81 5.73 -10.25 13.68
C LEU A 81 5.35 -11.24 12.59
N ARG A 82 6.06 -11.24 11.46
CA ARG A 82 5.82 -12.20 10.38
C ARG A 82 6.16 -13.63 10.80
N GLU A 83 7.25 -13.81 11.55
CA GLU A 83 7.65 -15.12 12.04
C GLU A 83 6.62 -15.71 13.01
N ALA A 84 6.12 -14.91 13.96
CA ALA A 84 5.14 -15.40 14.94
C ALA A 84 3.72 -15.52 14.39
N HIS A 85 3.38 -14.75 13.35
CA HIS A 85 2.04 -14.73 12.76
C HIS A 85 2.08 -15.02 11.25
N PRO A 86 2.52 -16.22 10.82
CA PRO A 86 2.70 -16.53 9.40
C PRO A 86 1.39 -16.56 8.58
N GLY A 87 0.23 -16.62 9.25
CA GLY A 87 -1.08 -16.51 8.60
C GLY A 87 -1.52 -15.07 8.31
N VAL A 88 -0.80 -14.06 8.83
CA VAL A 88 -1.16 -12.65 8.70
C VAL A 88 -0.45 -12.03 7.49
N THR A 89 -1.24 -11.43 6.61
CA THR A 89 -0.69 -10.64 5.49
C THR A 89 -0.40 -9.21 5.93
N PHE A 90 0.77 -8.69 5.57
CA PHE A 90 1.20 -7.34 5.90
C PHE A 90 1.21 -6.45 4.65
N GLU A 91 0.48 -5.36 4.71
CA GLU A 91 0.49 -4.31 3.69
C GLU A 91 1.17 -3.05 4.25
N SER A 92 2.25 -2.59 3.60
CA SER A 92 2.89 -1.34 3.99
C SER A 92 2.17 -0.13 3.41
N CYS A 93 2.04 0.92 4.21
CA CYS A 93 1.55 2.22 3.80
C CYS A 93 2.41 3.30 4.47
N SER A 94 2.58 4.44 3.81
CA SER A 94 3.24 5.61 4.37
C SER A 94 2.64 6.87 3.75
N GLY A 95 1.36 7.11 4.03
CA GLY A 95 0.55 8.07 3.26
C GLY A 95 0.52 7.67 1.78
N GLY A 96 0.16 6.41 1.52
CA GLY A 96 0.33 5.76 0.23
C GLY A 96 1.77 5.26 0.06
N GLY A 97 2.34 5.47 -1.13
CA GLY A 97 3.58 4.84 -1.56
C GLY A 97 4.87 5.41 -0.98
N GLY A 98 4.82 6.25 0.07
CA GLY A 98 5.98 6.96 0.62
C GLY A 98 7.12 6.09 1.15
N ARG A 99 6.89 4.77 1.25
CA ARG A 99 7.89 3.78 1.66
C ARG A 99 7.77 2.48 0.86
N THR A 100 7.77 2.62 -0.47
CA THR A 100 7.72 1.50 -1.43
C THR A 100 9.12 1.19 -1.92
N ASP A 101 9.88 0.45 -1.12
CA ASP A 101 11.25 0.05 -1.42
C ASP A 101 11.47 -1.46 -1.19
N LEU A 102 12.59 -1.98 -1.68
CA LEU A 102 12.91 -3.41 -1.59
C LEU A 102 13.14 -3.88 -0.14
N GLY A 103 13.58 -3.01 0.76
CA GLY A 103 13.80 -3.36 2.17
C GLY A 103 12.47 -3.61 2.90
N ILE A 104 11.45 -2.81 2.59
CA ILE A 104 10.08 -3.03 3.07
C ILE A 104 9.39 -4.18 2.33
N LEU A 105 9.51 -4.30 1.01
CA LEU A 105 8.88 -5.38 0.25
C LEU A 105 9.45 -6.77 0.57
N ALA A 106 10.65 -6.86 1.15
CA ALA A 106 11.15 -8.09 1.74
C ALA A 106 10.37 -8.52 3.01
N ARG A 107 9.58 -7.60 3.59
CA ARG A 107 8.89 -7.72 4.89
C ARG A 107 7.40 -7.36 4.82
N ALA A 108 6.88 -7.14 3.63
CA ALA A 108 5.48 -6.82 3.40
C ALA A 108 5.04 -7.55 2.14
N ASP A 109 3.84 -8.12 2.18
CA ASP A 109 3.30 -8.89 1.07
C ASP A 109 2.78 -7.94 -0.02
N ARG A 110 2.33 -6.74 0.39
CA ARG A 110 1.78 -5.70 -0.48
C ARG A 110 2.11 -4.29 0.01
N VAL A 111 1.83 -3.31 -0.82
CA VAL A 111 1.95 -1.88 -0.53
C VAL A 111 0.73 -1.12 -1.04
N GLN A 112 0.21 -0.20 -0.22
CA GLN A 112 -0.71 0.83 -0.68
C GLN A 112 0.11 1.91 -1.40
N VAL A 113 0.09 1.90 -2.73
CA VAL A 113 1.03 2.70 -3.54
C VAL A 113 0.69 4.19 -3.65
N SER A 114 -0.53 4.59 -3.28
CA SER A 114 -0.95 5.99 -3.23
C SER A 114 -2.20 6.17 -2.38
N GLU A 115 -2.38 7.34 -1.80
CA GLU A 115 -3.66 7.77 -1.23
C GLU A 115 -4.65 8.20 -2.35
N SER A 116 -4.14 8.56 -3.53
CA SER A 116 -5.01 8.81 -4.69
C SER A 116 -5.59 7.50 -5.18
N THR A 117 -6.92 7.43 -5.18
CA THR A 117 -7.73 6.34 -5.77
C THR A 117 -8.38 6.76 -7.10
N ASP A 118 -8.11 7.98 -7.58
CA ASP A 118 -8.63 8.48 -8.85
C ASP A 118 -8.08 7.63 -10.02
N PRO A 119 -8.95 6.98 -10.82
CA PRO A 119 -8.49 6.03 -11.83
C PRO A 119 -7.58 6.65 -12.90
N LEU A 120 -7.65 7.97 -13.13
CA LEU A 120 -6.78 8.66 -14.08
C LEU A 120 -5.39 8.92 -13.49
N ASP A 121 -5.30 9.48 -12.27
CA ASP A 121 -4.02 9.64 -11.55
C ASP A 121 -3.30 8.29 -11.40
N ARG A 122 -4.08 7.23 -11.15
CA ARG A 122 -3.57 5.86 -10.98
C ARG A 122 -2.81 5.36 -12.21
N LEU A 123 -3.13 5.78 -13.44
CA LEU A 123 -2.45 5.30 -14.64
C LEU A 123 -0.94 5.58 -14.58
N ALA A 124 -0.55 6.81 -14.25
CA ALA A 124 0.85 7.20 -14.10
C ALA A 124 1.53 6.49 -12.93
N ILE A 125 0.85 6.40 -11.79
CA ILE A 125 1.38 5.80 -10.56
C ILE A 125 1.64 4.29 -10.76
N GLN A 126 0.66 3.57 -11.29
CA GLN A 126 0.75 2.14 -11.57
C GLN A 126 1.79 1.85 -12.65
N HIS A 127 1.84 2.67 -13.70
CA HIS A 127 2.87 2.56 -14.74
C HIS A 127 4.27 2.74 -14.16
N GLY A 128 4.49 3.75 -13.31
CA GLY A 128 5.77 4.00 -12.64
C GLY A 128 6.19 2.88 -11.70
N LEU A 129 5.28 2.37 -10.87
CA LEU A 129 5.56 1.25 -9.98
C LEU A 129 5.95 -0.02 -10.77
N SER A 130 5.20 -0.32 -11.83
CA SER A 130 5.40 -1.54 -12.62
C SER A 130 6.76 -1.61 -13.34
N GLN A 131 7.53 -0.51 -13.38
CA GLN A 131 8.88 -0.52 -13.94
C GLN A 131 9.82 -1.42 -13.16
N LEU A 132 9.64 -1.52 -11.84
CA LEU A 132 10.51 -2.28 -10.94
C LEU A 132 9.80 -3.38 -10.16
N HIS A 133 8.49 -3.22 -9.90
CA HIS A 133 7.74 -4.12 -9.03
C HIS A 133 6.62 -4.84 -9.76
N PRO A 134 6.33 -6.11 -9.40
CA PRO A 134 5.23 -6.86 -10.00
C PRO A 134 3.86 -6.34 -9.52
N ALA A 135 2.82 -6.51 -10.33
CA ALA A 135 1.46 -6.05 -10.00
C ALA A 135 0.92 -6.65 -8.68
N ARG A 136 1.35 -7.86 -8.28
CA ARG A 136 0.90 -8.50 -7.03
C ARG A 136 1.25 -7.76 -5.75
N VAL A 137 2.28 -6.90 -5.76
CA VAL A 137 2.61 -6.11 -4.55
C VAL A 137 1.79 -4.83 -4.48
N MET A 138 1.09 -4.45 -5.55
CA MET A 138 0.39 -3.18 -5.66
C MET A 138 -1.05 -3.31 -5.21
N THR A 139 -1.38 -2.93 -3.97
CA THR A 139 -2.79 -2.74 -3.61
C THR A 139 -3.38 -1.57 -4.39
N SER A 140 -4.55 -1.78 -4.97
CA SER A 140 -5.25 -0.76 -5.75
C SER A 140 -6.75 -0.81 -5.47
N LEU A 141 -7.29 0.30 -4.97
CA LEU A 141 -8.66 0.38 -4.51
C LEU A 141 -9.55 1.01 -5.59
N ALA A 142 -10.66 0.33 -5.91
CA ALA A 142 -11.80 0.95 -6.57
C ALA A 142 -12.62 1.68 -5.49
N ALA A 143 -12.38 2.97 -5.34
CA ALA A 143 -12.98 3.77 -4.27
C ALA A 143 -14.11 4.68 -4.72
N ASP A 144 -14.87 5.27 -3.81
CA ASP A 144 -15.94 6.22 -4.16
C ASP A 144 -15.42 7.38 -5.02
N SER A 145 -16.16 7.75 -6.07
CA SER A 145 -15.74 8.82 -6.99
C SER A 145 -15.61 10.17 -6.27
N THR A 146 -16.39 10.38 -5.22
CA THR A 146 -16.36 11.53 -4.33
C THR A 146 -15.28 11.44 -3.24
N ASP A 147 -14.76 10.23 -2.97
CA ASP A 147 -13.67 9.94 -2.03
C ASP A 147 -12.29 9.97 -2.71
N THR A 148 -12.19 10.56 -3.91
CA THR A 148 -10.89 10.90 -4.50
C THR A 148 -10.31 12.09 -3.74
N THR A 149 -9.71 11.77 -2.60
CA THR A 149 -9.23 12.65 -1.51
C THR A 149 -8.39 13.86 -1.96
N LEU A 150 -7.85 13.81 -3.18
CA LEU A 150 -6.96 14.83 -3.72
C LEU A 150 -7.59 15.70 -4.82
N ASN A 151 -8.38 15.14 -5.74
CA ASN A 151 -8.81 15.85 -6.95
C ASN A 151 -10.33 15.84 -7.24
N ARG A 152 -11.13 15.02 -6.53
CA ARG A 152 -12.60 14.93 -6.66
C ARG A 152 -13.12 14.72 -8.08
N ARG A 153 -12.32 14.07 -8.95
CA ARG A 153 -12.68 13.87 -10.35
C ARG A 153 -13.81 12.84 -10.47
N PRO A 154 -14.96 13.20 -11.09
CA PRO A 154 -16.02 12.23 -11.32
C PRO A 154 -15.55 11.17 -12.31
N SER A 155 -15.75 9.91 -11.97
CA SER A 155 -15.45 8.75 -12.81
C SER A 155 -16.54 7.70 -12.64
N ASN A 156 -16.84 6.96 -13.72
CA ASN A 156 -17.81 5.87 -13.64
C ASN A 156 -17.24 4.67 -12.88
N LEU A 157 -18.12 3.83 -12.32
CA LEU A 157 -17.75 2.68 -11.51
C LEU A 157 -16.82 1.71 -12.26
N ARG A 158 -17.15 1.41 -13.52
CA ARG A 158 -16.36 0.51 -14.36
C ARG A 158 -14.91 0.95 -14.50
N PHE A 159 -14.65 2.24 -14.75
CA PHE A 159 -13.30 2.77 -14.93
C PHE A 159 -12.49 2.66 -13.64
N ARG A 160 -13.10 2.96 -12.49
CA ARG A 160 -12.48 2.77 -11.17
C ARG A 160 -12.05 1.33 -10.94
N PHE A 161 -12.93 0.38 -11.24
CA PHE A 161 -12.64 -1.06 -11.12
C PHE A 161 -11.57 -1.52 -12.11
N VAL A 162 -11.68 -1.17 -13.40
CA VAL A 162 -10.67 -1.59 -14.41
C VAL A 162 -9.31 -0.97 -14.10
N SER A 163 -9.25 0.27 -13.62
CA SER A 163 -8.02 0.89 -13.11
C SER A 163 -7.46 0.11 -11.92
N ALA A 164 -8.30 -0.28 -10.96
CA ALA A 164 -7.89 -1.02 -9.78
C ALA A 164 -7.48 -2.48 -10.06
N MET A 165 -8.05 -3.11 -11.08
CA MET A 165 -7.73 -4.49 -11.48
C MET A 165 -6.32 -4.66 -12.05
N ALA A 166 -5.58 -3.59 -12.35
CA ALA A 166 -4.17 -3.68 -12.76
C ALA A 166 -3.20 -3.97 -11.59
N GLY A 167 -3.70 -3.98 -10.35
CA GLY A 167 -2.97 -4.46 -9.18
C GLY A 167 -3.79 -5.52 -8.43
N VAL A 168 -3.61 -5.56 -7.12
CA VAL A 168 -4.46 -6.28 -6.19
C VAL A 168 -5.71 -5.44 -5.93
N LEU A 169 -6.84 -5.85 -6.52
CA LEU A 169 -8.12 -5.16 -6.38
C LEU A 169 -8.61 -5.19 -4.93
N GLY A 170 -8.85 -4.02 -4.37
CA GLY A 170 -9.73 -3.81 -3.23
C GLY A 170 -10.92 -2.91 -3.61
N VAL A 171 -11.99 -2.97 -2.82
CA VAL A 171 -13.14 -2.08 -2.95
C VAL A 171 -13.15 -1.18 -1.71
N GLY A 172 -13.09 0.13 -1.91
CA GLY A 172 -12.91 1.10 -0.82
C GLY A 172 -13.94 2.21 -0.87
N GLY A 173 -15.10 2.04 -0.26
CA GLY A 173 -16.13 3.08 -0.26
C GLY A 173 -17.24 2.73 0.71
N ASP A 174 -18.17 3.66 0.91
CA ASP A 174 -19.38 3.38 1.67
C ASP A 174 -20.37 2.62 0.77
N LEU A 175 -20.24 1.30 0.76
CA LEU A 175 -21.12 0.41 -0.02
C LEU A 175 -22.60 0.57 0.33
N THR A 176 -22.94 1.11 1.50
CA THR A 176 -24.33 1.36 1.90
C THR A 176 -24.95 2.53 1.13
N SER A 177 -24.12 3.39 0.55
CA SER A 177 -24.54 4.52 -0.28
C SER A 177 -24.70 4.16 -1.77
N TRP A 178 -24.24 2.97 -2.19
CA TRP A 178 -24.27 2.56 -3.59
C TRP A 178 -25.68 2.14 -4.00
N SER A 179 -26.09 2.57 -5.19
CA SER A 179 -27.35 2.13 -5.79
C SER A 179 -27.34 0.61 -6.06
N GLY A 180 -28.54 0.02 -6.18
CA GLY A 180 -28.65 -1.40 -6.54
C GLY A 180 -27.98 -1.75 -7.88
N GLN A 181 -27.95 -0.79 -8.82
CA GLN A 181 -27.25 -0.94 -10.09
C GLN A 181 -25.73 -0.95 -9.91
N GLU A 182 -25.18 -0.05 -9.10
CA GLU A 182 -23.74 -0.01 -8.80
C GLU A 182 -23.29 -1.28 -8.06
N LEU A 183 -24.07 -1.76 -7.09
CA LEU A 183 -23.77 -3.01 -6.39
C LEU A 183 -23.79 -4.22 -7.33
N ALA A 184 -24.74 -4.26 -8.28
CA ALA A 184 -24.80 -5.31 -9.29
C ALA A 184 -23.59 -5.27 -10.23
N GLU A 185 -23.22 -4.09 -10.73
CA GLU A 185 -22.05 -3.91 -11.59
C GLU A 185 -20.75 -4.26 -10.85
N ALA A 186 -20.60 -3.83 -9.60
CA ALA A 186 -19.45 -4.16 -8.75
C ALA A 186 -19.31 -5.67 -8.51
N ARG A 187 -20.43 -6.37 -8.27
CA ARG A 187 -20.44 -7.84 -8.15
C ARG A 187 -19.90 -8.51 -9.41
N ASP A 188 -20.35 -8.06 -10.58
CA ASP A 188 -19.95 -8.64 -11.86
C ASP A 188 -18.46 -8.36 -12.16
N LEU A 189 -17.98 -7.17 -11.77
CA LEU A 189 -16.56 -6.79 -11.87
C LEU A 189 -15.68 -7.58 -10.88
N VAL A 190 -16.12 -7.82 -9.66
CA VAL A 190 -15.42 -8.71 -8.71
C VAL A 190 -15.39 -10.14 -9.25
N ALA A 191 -16.47 -10.63 -9.84
CA ALA A 191 -16.51 -11.95 -10.47
C ALA A 191 -15.53 -12.04 -11.65
N LEU A 192 -15.44 -10.99 -12.46
CA LEU A 192 -14.42 -10.88 -13.51
C LEU A 192 -13.00 -10.94 -12.94
N TYR A 193 -12.71 -10.12 -11.92
CA TYR A 193 -11.38 -10.11 -11.31
C TYR A 193 -11.01 -11.48 -10.74
N LYS A 194 -11.93 -12.19 -10.08
CA LYS A 194 -11.68 -13.56 -9.59
C LYS A 194 -11.27 -14.53 -10.71
N ARG A 195 -11.78 -14.37 -11.93
CA ARG A 195 -11.36 -15.16 -13.10
C ARG A 195 -9.96 -14.78 -13.56
N ILE A 196 -9.65 -13.48 -13.67
CA ILE A 196 -8.39 -13.01 -14.29
C ILE A 196 -7.25 -12.74 -13.30
N ARG A 197 -7.49 -12.75 -11.98
CA ARG A 197 -6.49 -12.29 -10.98
C ARG A 197 -5.18 -13.07 -11.02
N HIS A 198 -5.20 -14.34 -11.44
CA HIS A 198 -3.98 -15.13 -11.54
C HIS A 198 -3.07 -14.59 -12.65
N LEU A 199 -3.64 -14.22 -13.80
CA LEU A 199 -2.92 -13.53 -14.88
C LEU A 199 -2.39 -12.16 -14.43
N VAL A 200 -3.19 -11.40 -13.68
CA VAL A 200 -2.78 -10.06 -13.19
C VAL A 200 -1.65 -10.17 -12.16
N GLN A 201 -1.80 -11.04 -11.16
CA GLN A 201 -0.90 -11.07 -10.00
C GLN A 201 0.35 -11.93 -10.27
N HIS A 202 0.25 -12.95 -11.12
CA HIS A 202 1.32 -13.93 -11.32
C HIS A 202 1.79 -14.04 -12.77
N GLY A 203 1.07 -13.48 -13.73
CA GLY A 203 1.45 -13.49 -15.15
C GLY A 203 2.55 -12.48 -15.50
N GLU A 204 2.98 -12.52 -16.75
CA GLU A 204 3.96 -11.59 -17.31
C GLU A 204 3.29 -10.26 -17.67
N LEU A 205 3.72 -9.17 -17.02
CA LEU A 205 3.19 -7.84 -17.27
C LEU A 205 3.89 -7.18 -18.47
N HIS A 206 3.13 -6.93 -19.53
CA HIS A 206 3.58 -6.17 -20.69
C HIS A 206 2.91 -4.80 -20.72
N ARG A 207 3.72 -3.74 -20.68
CA ARG A 207 3.25 -2.36 -20.90
C ARG A 207 3.11 -2.12 -22.39
N LEU A 208 1.90 -1.79 -22.85
CA LEU A 208 1.60 -1.58 -24.27
C LEU A 208 1.68 -0.09 -24.63
N ARG A 209 1.24 0.77 -23.72
CA ARG A 209 1.22 2.22 -23.90
C ARG A 209 1.50 2.92 -22.58
N ALA A 210 2.45 3.86 -22.60
CA ALA A 210 2.69 4.74 -21.47
C ALA A 210 1.54 5.76 -21.35
N PRO A 211 1.16 6.14 -20.12
CA PRO A 211 0.28 7.29 -19.91
C PRO A 211 0.92 8.53 -20.51
N ALA A 212 0.20 9.24 -21.38
CA ALA A 212 0.58 10.56 -21.88
C ALA A 212 -0.57 11.53 -21.65
N ASP A 213 -0.29 12.83 -21.53
CA ASP A 213 -1.27 13.87 -21.17
C ASP A 213 -2.61 13.69 -21.90
N GLY A 214 -3.62 13.21 -21.16
CA GLY A 214 -4.98 13.02 -21.66
C GLY A 214 -5.24 11.79 -22.54
N THR A 215 -4.31 10.82 -22.62
CA THR A 215 -4.52 9.58 -23.39
C THR A 215 -4.35 8.33 -22.52
N GLY A 216 -5.17 7.32 -22.82
CA GLY A 216 -5.26 6.06 -22.07
C GLY A 216 -3.94 5.30 -21.96
N ALA A 217 -3.87 4.39 -20.99
CA ALA A 217 -2.74 3.50 -20.74
C ALA A 217 -3.14 2.04 -21.04
N GLY A 218 -2.20 1.20 -21.42
CA GLY A 218 -2.51 -0.19 -21.76
C GLY A 218 -1.50 -1.15 -21.13
N CYS A 219 -2.00 -2.22 -20.52
CA CYS A 219 -1.18 -3.34 -20.07
C CYS A 219 -1.84 -4.68 -20.38
N ALA A 220 -1.02 -5.71 -20.58
CA ALA A 220 -1.48 -7.08 -20.75
C ALA A 220 -0.76 -8.02 -19.78
N GLY A 221 -1.47 -9.06 -19.35
CA GLY A 221 -0.94 -10.18 -18.57
C GLY A 221 -1.08 -11.47 -19.38
N ALA A 222 -0.06 -12.32 -19.38
CA ALA A 222 -0.08 -13.62 -20.06
C ALA A 222 0.56 -14.73 -19.20
N ASP A 223 0.04 -15.95 -19.34
CA ASP A 223 0.64 -17.17 -18.78
C ASP A 223 1.73 -17.72 -19.71
N GLY A 224 2.87 -17.02 -19.78
CA GLY A 224 4.03 -17.44 -20.58
C GLY A 224 3.74 -17.62 -22.08
N PRO A 225 4.64 -18.27 -22.84
CA PRO A 225 4.48 -18.43 -24.28
C PRO A 225 3.33 -19.39 -24.64
N GLY A 226 2.24 -18.87 -25.19
CA GLY A 226 1.11 -19.65 -25.72
C GLY A 226 -0.02 -19.97 -24.72
N GLY A 227 0.02 -19.40 -23.51
CA GLY A 227 -1.05 -19.53 -22.51
C GLY A 227 -2.17 -18.50 -22.65
N ASP A 228 -3.14 -18.56 -21.73
CA ASP A 228 -4.23 -17.59 -21.65
C ASP A 228 -3.69 -16.17 -21.39
N GLY A 229 -4.31 -15.18 -22.01
CA GLY A 229 -3.91 -13.79 -21.92
C GLY A 229 -5.08 -12.85 -21.68
N PHE A 230 -4.82 -11.74 -21.00
CA PHE A 230 -5.77 -10.65 -20.84
C PHE A 230 -5.08 -9.32 -21.20
N SER A 231 -5.82 -8.45 -21.89
CA SER A 231 -5.40 -7.08 -22.15
C SER A 231 -6.39 -6.12 -21.48
N ALA A 232 -5.86 -5.25 -20.63
CA ALA A 232 -6.56 -4.07 -20.13
C ALA A 232 -6.04 -2.84 -20.87
N VAL A 233 -6.89 -2.28 -21.73
CA VAL A 233 -6.76 -0.90 -22.16
C VAL A 233 -7.58 -0.05 -21.20
N GLN A 234 -6.90 0.86 -20.51
CA GLN A 234 -7.42 1.80 -19.53
C GLN A 234 -7.54 3.20 -20.12
#